data_AF-A0A958CNW8-F1
#
_entry.id   AF-A0A958CNW8-F1
#
_cell.length_a   1.000
_cell.length_b   1.000
_cell.length_c   1.000
_cell.angle_alpha   90.00
_cell.angle_beta   90.00
_cell.angle_gamma   90.00
#
_symmetry.space_group_name_H-M   'P 1'
#
loop_
_entity.id
_entity.type
_entity.pdbx_description
1 polymer ?
#
loop_
_entity_poly.entity_id
_entity_poly.type
_entity_poly.pdbx_seq_one_letter_code
_entity_poly.pdbx_strand_id
1 'polypeptide(L)' 'MTDYAYGNPPLREKLSSRGDAVLLSQGIGFVLDAQTLRLAGKVMDMEYDQASAPPSSTIRHLMVELRVIQQPPAG' A
#
# COMPACT_ATOMS: atom_id res chain seq x y z
N MET A 1 0.12 -3.76 -1.26
CA MET A 1 0.27 -5.23 -1.26
C MET A 1 1.40 -5.62 -2.19
N THR A 2 2.15 -6.66 -1.83
CA THR A 2 3.17 -7.23 -2.72
C THR A 2 2.52 -7.94 -3.91
N ASP A 3 3.26 -8.09 -5.02
CA ASP A 3 2.78 -8.81 -6.21
C ASP A 3 2.32 -10.23 -5.86
N TYR A 4 3.09 -10.93 -5.02
CA TYR A 4 2.74 -12.28 -4.55
C TYR A 4 1.41 -12.32 -3.80
N ALA A 5 1.16 -11.34 -2.92
CA ALA A 5 -0.08 -11.29 -2.16
C ALA A 5 -1.29 -10.90 -3.02
N TYR A 6 -1.09 -10.10 -4.07
CA TYR A 6 -2.15 -9.69 -4.99
C TYR A 6 -2.62 -10.85 -5.88
N GLY A 7 -1.69 -11.68 -6.36
CA GLY A 7 -1.98 -12.86 -7.18
C GLY A 7 -2.51 -14.07 -6.41
N ASN A 8 -2.55 -14.01 -5.06
CA ASN A 8 -2.98 -15.12 -4.21
C ASN A 8 -4.33 -14.79 -3.52
N PRO A 9 -5.47 -15.32 -4.02
CA PRO A 9 -6.80 -14.97 -3.53
C PRO A 9 -6.99 -15.12 -2.02
N PRO A 10 -6.55 -16.21 -1.35
CA PRO A 10 -6.65 -16.33 0.11
C PRO A 10 -5.86 -15.27 0.89
N LEU A 11 -4.71 -14.81 0.37
CA LEU A 11 -3.96 -13.73 1.01
C LEU A 11 -4.63 -12.37 0.79
N ARG A 12 -5.18 -12.14 -0.40
CA ARG A 12 -5.94 -10.93 -0.72
C ARG A 12 -7.19 -10.80 0.15
N GLU A 13 -7.90 -11.90 0.39
CA GLU A 13 -9.10 -11.93 1.23
C GLU A 13 -8.78 -11.72 2.72
N LYS A 14 -7.64 -12.22 3.23
CA LYS A 14 -7.20 -11.89 4.59
C LYS A 14 -6.85 -10.41 4.75
N LEU A 15 -6.29 -9.81 3.70
CA LEU A 15 -5.80 -8.43 3.73
C LEU A 15 -6.86 -7.40 3.36
N SER A 16 -7.98 -7.80 2.75
CA SER A 16 -9.11 -6.91 2.43
C SER A 16 -9.73 -6.28 3.68
N SER A 17 -9.63 -6.95 4.83
CA SER A 17 -10.04 -6.41 6.13
C SER A 17 -9.21 -5.19 6.61
N ARG A 18 -8.05 -4.94 5.99
CA ARG A 18 -7.14 -3.83 6.35
C ARG A 18 -7.28 -2.60 5.43
N GLY A 19 -8.24 -2.63 4.51
CA GLY A 19 -8.50 -1.56 3.54
C GLY A 19 -8.29 -2.01 2.09
N ASP A 20 -8.32 -1.05 1.16
CA ASP A 20 -8.18 -1.34 -0.26
C ASP A 20 -6.81 -1.96 -0.59
N ALA A 21 -6.86 -3.10 -1.26
CA ALA A 21 -5.70 -3.83 -1.74
C ALA A 21 -5.05 -3.12 -2.92
N VAL A 22 -4.21 -2.11 -2.63
CA VAL A 22 -3.42 -1.42 -3.66
C VAL A 22 -2.17 -2.25 -3.96
N LEU A 23 -1.98 -2.67 -5.21
CA LEU A 23 -0.72 -3.27 -5.66
C LEU A 23 0.39 -2.24 -5.51
N LEU A 24 1.47 -2.59 -4.81
CA LEU A 24 2.59 -1.68 -4.65
C LEU A 24 3.46 -1.74 -5.90
N SER A 25 3.49 -0.64 -6.64
CA SER A 25 4.47 -0.39 -7.69
C SER A 25 4.91 1.07 -7.66
N GLN A 26 6.07 1.34 -8.25
CA GLN A 26 6.62 2.68 -8.30
C GLN A 26 5.66 3.63 -9.03
N GLY A 27 5.47 4.82 -8.46
CA GLY A 27 4.59 5.85 -9.01
C GLY A 27 3.11 5.73 -8.64
N ILE A 28 2.68 4.61 -8.03
CA ILE A 28 1.29 4.48 -7.57
C ILE A 28 1.02 5.43 -6.39
N GLY A 29 -0.10 6.14 -6.51
CA GLY A 29 -0.69 6.92 -5.43
C GLY A 29 -1.72 6.12 -4.65
N PHE A 30 -1.84 6.40 -3.37
CA PHE A 30 -2.91 5.86 -2.52
C PHE A 30 -3.48 6.95 -1.62
N VAL A 31 -4.74 6.80 -1.25
CA VAL A 31 -5.41 7.69 -0.30
C VAL A 31 -5.92 6.85 0.85
N LEU A 32 -5.63 7.28 2.08
CA LEU A 32 -6.27 6.77 3.28
C LEU A 32 -7.16 7.88 3.84
N ASP A 33 -8.46 7.62 3.84
CA ASP A 33 -9.46 8.50 4.43
C ASP A 33 -9.75 8.04 5.86
N ALA A 34 -9.56 8.96 6.82
CA ALA A 34 -9.98 8.81 8.21
C ALA A 34 -11.10 9.82 8.51
N GLN A 35 -11.54 9.92 9.76
CA GLN A 35 -12.65 10.82 10.11
C GLN A 35 -12.29 12.30 10.06
N THR A 36 -11.04 12.65 10.35
CA THR A 36 -10.57 14.04 10.48
C THR A 36 -9.33 14.33 9.64
N LEU A 37 -8.81 13.32 8.94
CA LEU A 37 -7.57 13.39 8.21
C LEU A 37 -7.69 12.59 6.90
N ARG A 38 -7.17 13.19 5.83
CA ARG A 38 -6.85 12.51 4.58
C ARG A 38 -5.34 12.42 4.45
N LEU A 39 -4.85 11.20 4.27
CA LEU A 39 -3.46 10.93 3.94
C LEU A 39 -3.38 10.58 2.46
N ALA A 40 -2.69 11.40 1.68
CA ALA A 40 -2.36 11.10 0.29
C ALA A 40 -0.90 10.66 0.22
N GLY A 41 -0.68 9.42 -0.20
CA GLY A 41 0.65 8.85 -0.37
C GLY A 41 0.99 8.61 -1.84
N LYS A 42 2.29 8.65 -2.17
CA LYS A 42 2.80 8.23 -3.48
C LYS A 42 4.10 7.45 -3.30
N VAL A 43 4.20 6.29 -3.94
CA VAL A 43 5.41 5.46 -3.96
C VAL A 43 6.45 6.13 -4.86
N MET A 44 7.56 6.57 -4.27
CA MET A 44 8.68 7.20 -4.97
C MET A 44 9.66 6.16 -5.51
N ASP A 45 9.96 5.17 -4.68
CA ASP A 45 10.90 4.11 -5.00
C ASP A 45 10.52 2.82 -4.26
N MET A 46 10.86 1.68 -4.84
CA MET A 46 10.54 0.37 -4.28
C MET A 46 11.45 -0.71 -4.83
N GLU A 47 11.87 -1.62 -3.96
CA GLU A 47 12.62 -2.82 -4.34
C GLU A 47 12.05 -4.04 -3.61
N TYR A 48 11.75 -5.11 -4.36
CA TYR A 48 11.44 -6.41 -3.79
C TYR A 48 12.73 -7.20 -3.51
N ASP A 49 12.71 -7.99 -2.44
CA ASP A 49 13.77 -8.94 -2.18
C ASP A 49 13.69 -10.13 -3.15
N GLN A 50 14.56 -10.15 -4.14
CA GLN A 50 14.64 -11.23 -5.15
C GLN A 50 15.16 -12.55 -4.56
N ALA A 51 15.81 -12.53 -3.40
CA ALA A 51 16.26 -13.74 -2.71
C ALA A 51 15.16 -14.39 -1.86
N SER A 52 14.03 -13.71 -1.68
CA SER A 52 12.89 -14.26 -0.93
C SER A 52 12.17 -15.33 -1.74
N ALA A 53 11.83 -16.44 -1.09
CA ALA A 53 10.95 -17.46 -1.63
C ALA A 53 9.63 -17.45 -0.85
N PRO A 54 8.47 -17.23 -1.50
CA PRO A 54 8.28 -17.05 -2.94
C PRO A 54 8.76 -15.67 -3.46
N PRO A 55 9.06 -15.54 -4.76
CA PRO A 55 9.57 -14.29 -5.35
C PRO A 55 8.63 -13.11 -5.10
N SER A 56 9.19 -11.91 -4.93
CA SER A 56 8.45 -10.66 -4.68
C SER A 56 7.45 -10.76 -3.52
N SER A 57 7.71 -11.63 -2.54
CA SER A 57 6.89 -11.76 -1.33
C SER A 57 7.29 -10.77 -0.25
N THR A 58 8.56 -10.35 -0.25
CA THR A 58 9.12 -9.44 0.75
C THR A 58 9.61 -8.16 0.09
N ILE A 59 9.26 -7.02 0.70
CA ILE A 59 9.72 -5.69 0.26
C ILE A 59 11.05 -5.42 0.96
N ARG A 60 12.10 -5.15 0.19
CA ARG A 60 13.43 -4.79 0.70
C ARG A 60 13.54 -3.29 0.96
N HIS A 61 13.05 -2.49 0.01
CA HIS A 61 13.07 -1.04 0.06
C HIS A 61 11.72 -0.47 -0.33
N LEU A 62 11.28 0.58 0.38
CA LEU A 62 10.10 1.35 0.05
C LEU A 62 10.30 2.80 0.47
N MET A 63 10.19 3.71 -0.48
CA MET A 63 10.15 5.15 -0.25
C MET A 63 8.79 5.69 -0.66
N VAL A 64 8.15 6.41 0.24
CA VAL A 64 6.82 7.01 0.03
C VAL A 64 6.86 8.48 0.43
N GLU A 65 6.32 9.33 -0.44
CA GLU A 65 5.96 10.70 -0.08
C GLU A 65 4.55 10.68 0.53
N LEU A 66 4.36 11.36 1.66
CA LEU A 66 3.07 11.47 2.34
C LEU A 66 2.68 12.93 2.49
N ARG A 67 1.44 13.25 2.12
CA ARG A 67 0.78 14.51 2.42
C ARG A 67 -0.36 14.28 3.39
N VAL A 68 -0.31 14.98 4.52
CA VAL A 68 -1.37 14.97 5.54
C VAL A 68 -2.27 16.18 5.33
N ILE A 69 -3.56 15.94 5.20
CA ILE A 69 -4.56 16.98 4.96
C ILE A 69 -5.61 16.86 6.05
N GLN A 70 -5.87 17.95 6.78
CA GLN A 70 -6.98 17.99 7.72
C GLN A 70 -8.30 17.99 6.94
N GLN A 71 -9.20 17.07 7.30
CA GLN A 71 -10.56 17.08 6.79
C GLN A 71 -11.45 17.89 7.74
N PRO A 72 -12.38 18.69 7.20
CA PRO A 72 -13.42 19.27 8.03
C PRO A 72 -14.21 18.14 8.70
N PRO A 73 -14.68 18.34 9.95
CA PRO A 73 -15.51 17.35 10.62
C PRO A 73 -16.70 16.99 9.74
N ALA A 74 -16.97 15.69 9.60
CA ALA A 74 -18.20 15.23 8.96
C ALA A 74 -19.38 15.76 9.79
N GLY A 75 -20.13 16.70 9.21
CA GLY A 75 -21.29 17.32 9.84
C GLY A 75 -22.46 16.37 10.01
#